data_AF-A0A7X9JI84-F1
#
_entry.id   AF-A0A7X9JI84-F1
#
_cell.length_a   1.000
_cell.length_b   1.000
_cell.length_c   1.000
_cell.angle_alpha   90.00
_cell.angle_beta   90.00
_cell.angle_gamma   90.00
#
_symmetry.space_group_name_H-M   'P 1'
#
loop_
_entity.id
_entity.type
_entity.pdbx_description
1 polymer ?
#
loop_
_entity_poly.entity_id
_entity_poly.type
_entity_poly.pdbx_seq_one_letter_code
_entity_poly.pdbx_strand_id
1 'polypeptide(L)'
;MLYVIEKYNDLLLSFENDFLSCDRQVFNGIVEYLKNNIICSFVVLQQIELIKKIKPIREVGFQNRIDSNDCYRSSVNLKHNLNAYSSLSSQNASVFLIRQSIELKIKNCLGIDVILDSHGYMKKMTADKLIDFVYKNEHIKIPEIGKSIIKKIHSWTQFFIHGGFILNVWQIDIAQEIIRPLFMHGETQKTISIYGSIVIDKVYYETEFRNELKRFLIESCSMEPDIQIIQKNPEAIIE
;
A
#
# COMPACT_ATOMS: atom_id res chain seq x y z
N MET A 1 12.18 7.72 10.71
CA MET A 1 12.33 6.89 11.93
C MET A 1 12.08 7.69 13.19
N LEU A 2 12.91 8.69 13.55
CA LEU A 2 12.68 9.54 14.74
C LEU A 2 11.28 10.18 14.74
N TYR A 3 10.89 10.79 13.62
CA TYR A 3 9.53 11.29 13.41
C TYR A 3 8.41 10.27 13.76
N VAL A 4 8.58 9.00 13.39
CA VAL A 4 7.58 7.95 13.67
C VAL A 4 7.60 7.57 15.15
N ILE A 5 8.78 7.52 15.77
CA ILE A 5 8.91 7.26 17.22
C ILE A 5 8.24 8.39 18.01
N GLU A 6 8.50 9.65 17.67
CA GLU A 6 7.89 10.83 18.27
C GLU A 6 6.36 10.82 18.11
N LYS A 7 5.87 10.62 16.87
CA LYS A 7 4.43 10.52 16.58
C LYS A 7 3.72 9.49 17.47
N TYR A 8 4.29 8.29 17.62
CA TYR A 8 3.67 7.23 18.41
C TYR A 8 3.86 7.41 19.92
N ASN A 9 4.93 8.09 20.35
CA ASN A 9 5.09 8.50 21.74
C ASN A 9 4.02 9.53 22.14
N ASP A 10 3.81 10.56 21.32
CA ASP A 10 2.80 11.59 21.57
C ASP A 10 1.39 11.00 21.57
N LEU A 11 1.14 10.04 20.67
CA LEU A 11 -0.11 9.29 20.63
C LEU A 11 -0.33 8.51 21.95
N LEU A 12 0.69 7.85 22.50
CA LEU A 12 0.59 7.17 23.80
C LEU A 12 0.31 8.14 24.95
N LEU A 13 0.98 9.29 24.99
CA LEU A 13 0.74 10.32 26.01
C LEU A 13 -0.69 10.86 25.96
N SER A 14 -1.32 10.90 24.77
CA SER A 14 -2.72 11.32 24.64
C SER A 14 -3.71 10.37 25.32
N PHE A 15 -3.37 9.07 25.46
CA PHE A 15 -4.23 8.09 26.14
C PHE A 15 -4.26 8.24 27.66
N GLU A 16 -3.22 8.83 28.27
CA GLU A 16 -3.20 9.09 29.72
C GLU A 16 -4.34 10.04 30.14
N ASN A 17 -4.80 10.89 29.22
CA ASN A 17 -5.85 11.87 29.46
C ASN A 17 -7.27 11.35 29.19
N ASP A 18 -7.43 10.16 28.59
CA ASP A 18 -8.72 9.64 28.10
C ASP A 18 -8.90 8.11 28.30
N PHE A 19 -8.25 7.57 29.35
CA PHE A 19 -8.07 6.12 29.55
C PHE A 19 -9.39 5.32 29.67
N LEU A 20 -10.51 5.97 30.02
CA LEU A 20 -11.82 5.34 30.17
C LEU A 20 -12.53 5.05 28.82
N SER A 21 -12.14 5.72 27.74
CA SER A 21 -12.75 5.57 26.41
C SER A 21 -11.90 4.72 25.45
N CYS A 22 -10.68 4.37 25.83
CA CYS A 22 -9.73 3.69 24.97
C CYS A 22 -10.01 2.19 24.83
N ASP A 23 -10.11 1.71 23.58
CA ASP A 23 -10.04 0.29 23.28
C ASP A 23 -8.64 -0.26 23.66
N ARG A 24 -8.59 -1.12 24.67
CA ARG A 24 -7.37 -1.75 25.18
C ARG A 24 -6.58 -2.46 24.07
N GLN A 25 -7.25 -2.98 23.03
CA GLN A 25 -6.58 -3.62 21.91
C GLN A 25 -5.78 -2.61 21.07
N VAL A 26 -6.36 -1.43 20.83
CA VAL A 26 -5.71 -0.36 20.07
C VAL A 26 -4.49 0.16 20.82
N PHE A 27 -4.62 0.44 22.12
CA PHE A 27 -3.49 0.86 22.96
C PHE A 27 -2.34 -0.15 22.91
N ASN A 28 -2.64 -1.44 23.14
CA ASN A 28 -1.62 -2.49 23.09
C ASN A 28 -0.96 -2.59 21.70
N GLY A 29 -1.72 -2.39 20.63
CA GLY A 29 -1.20 -2.37 19.26
C GLY A 29 -0.23 -1.20 19.02
N ILE A 30 -0.55 -0.01 19.53
CA ILE A 30 0.30 1.19 19.44
C ILE A 30 1.59 1.01 20.23
N VAL A 31 1.50 0.49 21.46
CA VAL A 31 2.69 0.18 22.28
C VAL A 31 3.58 -0.85 21.58
N GLU A 32 3.00 -1.91 21.03
CA GLU A 32 3.76 -2.94 20.31
C GLU A 32 4.42 -2.38 19.04
N TYR A 33 3.73 -1.52 18.30
CA TYR A 33 4.31 -0.85 17.13
C TYR A 33 5.47 0.07 17.53
N LEU A 34 5.31 0.89 18.58
CA LEU A 34 6.38 1.75 19.09
C LEU A 34 7.60 0.92 19.55
N LYS A 35 7.37 -0.16 20.30
CA LYS A 35 8.44 -1.09 20.72
C LYS A 35 9.23 -1.61 19.52
N ASN A 36 8.55 -2.04 18.46
CA ASN A 36 9.18 -2.54 17.25
C ASN A 36 9.96 -1.45 16.51
N ASN A 37 9.49 -0.20 16.50
CA ASN A 37 10.21 0.94 15.94
C ASN A 37 11.49 1.25 16.71
N ILE A 38 11.44 1.24 18.04
CA ILE A 38 12.62 1.44 18.89
C ILE A 38 13.64 0.33 18.65
N ILE A 39 13.23 -0.94 18.63
CA ILE A 39 14.13 -2.06 18.32
C ILE A 39 14.76 -1.89 16.93
N CYS A 40 13.96 -1.56 15.91
CA CYS A 40 14.47 -1.30 14.56
C CYS A 40 15.50 -0.17 14.55
N SER A 41 15.35 0.86 15.38
CA SER A 41 16.34 1.95 15.46
C SER A 41 17.70 1.47 15.97
N PHE A 42 17.73 0.62 17.00
CA PHE A 42 18.98 0.04 17.49
C PHE A 42 19.63 -0.88 16.46
N VAL A 43 18.83 -1.67 15.72
CA VAL A 43 19.36 -2.51 14.63
C VAL A 43 20.02 -1.67 13.54
N VAL A 44 19.41 -0.54 13.14
CA VAL A 44 20.00 0.36 12.14
C VAL A 44 21.29 1.01 12.65
N LEU A 45 21.32 1.45 13.91
CA LEU A 45 22.53 2.01 14.53
C LEU A 45 23.66 0.97 14.56
N GLN A 46 23.37 -0.25 15.01
CA GLN A 46 24.31 -1.36 15.00
C GLN A 46 24.86 -1.63 13.59
N GLN A 47 24.00 -1.63 12.56
CA GLN A 47 24.44 -1.81 11.16
C GLN A 47 25.38 -0.71 10.70
N ILE A 48 25.09 0.56 11.05
CA ILE A 48 25.95 1.70 10.71
C ILE A 48 27.32 1.56 11.40
N GLU A 49 27.35 1.20 12.68
CA GLU A 49 28.58 0.96 13.44
C GLU A 49 29.43 -0.13 12.77
N LEU A 50 28.82 -1.27 12.43
CA LEU A 50 29.49 -2.38 11.75
C LEU A 50 30.03 -1.98 10.36
N ILE A 51 29.26 -1.24 9.55
CA ILE A 51 29.72 -0.72 8.25
C ILE A 51 30.94 0.19 8.43
N LYS A 52 30.98 0.97 9.51
CA LYS A 52 32.11 1.84 9.87
C LYS A 52 33.25 1.10 10.57
N LYS A 53 33.17 -0.23 10.71
CA LYS A 53 34.14 -1.06 11.43
C LYS A 53 34.31 -0.66 12.91
N ILE A 54 33.25 -0.11 13.49
CA ILE A 54 33.16 0.22 14.92
C ILE A 54 32.45 -0.95 15.61
N LYS A 55 32.96 -1.37 16.77
CA LYS A 55 32.27 -2.38 17.59
C LYS A 55 30.96 -1.78 18.11
N PRO A 56 29.80 -2.41 17.87
CA PRO A 56 28.54 -1.87 18.33
C PRO A 56 28.50 -1.69 19.84
N ILE A 57 27.95 -0.56 20.29
CA ILE A 57 27.72 -0.31 21.73
C ILE A 57 26.66 -1.28 22.25
N ARG A 58 25.67 -1.59 21.43
CA ARG A 58 24.58 -2.50 21.76
C ARG A 58 24.30 -3.42 20.58
N GLU A 59 24.28 -4.72 20.84
CA GLU A 59 23.82 -5.72 19.89
C GLU A 59 22.36 -6.04 20.18
N VAL A 60 21.49 -5.83 19.18
CA VAL A 60 20.05 -6.09 19.31
C VAL A 60 19.63 -7.03 18.19
N GLY A 61 19.07 -8.18 18.59
CA GLY A 61 18.37 -9.06 17.67
C GLY A 61 16.96 -8.56 17.40
N PHE A 62 16.55 -8.55 16.14
CA PHE A 62 15.17 -8.36 15.74
C PHE A 62 14.78 -9.51 14.83
N GLN A 63 13.74 -10.26 15.20
CA GLN A 63 13.18 -11.26 14.30
C GLN A 63 12.58 -10.50 13.11
N ASN A 64 13.31 -10.48 12.01
CA ASN A 64 12.97 -9.72 10.81
C ASN A 64 12.55 -10.64 9.66
N ARG A 65 12.33 -11.92 9.94
CA ARG A 65 11.94 -12.92 8.95
C ARG A 65 10.69 -13.63 9.40
N ILE A 66 9.69 -13.60 8.52
CA ILE A 66 8.48 -14.39 8.69
C ILE A 66 8.75 -15.81 8.20
N ASP A 67 8.35 -16.80 8.98
CA ASP A 67 8.44 -18.20 8.58
C ASP A 67 7.13 -18.72 7.96
N SER A 68 7.19 -19.89 7.33
CA SER A 68 6.04 -20.49 6.65
C SER A 68 4.90 -20.86 7.62
N ASN A 69 5.21 -21.23 8.86
CA ASN A 69 4.21 -21.58 9.86
C ASN A 69 3.47 -20.33 10.34
N ASP A 70 4.18 -19.24 10.57
CA ASP A 70 3.61 -17.92 10.91
C ASP A 70 2.64 -17.44 9.83
N CYS A 71 3.04 -17.54 8.56
CA CYS A 71 2.18 -17.23 7.41
C CYS A 71 0.91 -18.09 7.39
N TYR A 72 1.05 -19.42 7.49
CA TYR A 72 -0.08 -20.33 7.43
C TYR A 72 -1.05 -20.12 8.59
N ARG A 73 -0.55 -20.02 9.83
CA ARG A 73 -1.39 -19.77 11.01
C ARG A 73 -2.10 -18.43 10.93
N SER A 74 -1.41 -17.40 10.46
CA SER A 74 -2.03 -16.09 10.21
C SER A 74 -3.14 -16.16 9.16
N SER A 75 -2.95 -16.93 8.08
CA SER A 75 -4.03 -17.14 7.10
C SER A 75 -5.26 -17.84 7.70
N VAL A 76 -5.05 -18.79 8.62
CA VAL A 76 -6.13 -19.47 9.34
C VAL A 76 -6.85 -18.51 10.28
N ASN A 77 -6.15 -17.58 10.93
CA ASN A 77 -6.79 -16.57 11.77
C ASN A 77 -7.56 -15.53 10.95
N LEU A 78 -6.92 -14.96 9.93
CA LEU A 78 -7.48 -13.86 9.14
C LEU A 78 -8.76 -14.28 8.39
N LYS A 79 -8.88 -15.54 7.95
CA LYS A 79 -10.12 -16.04 7.33
C LYS A 79 -11.34 -16.01 8.27
N HIS A 80 -11.11 -15.96 9.58
CA HIS A 80 -12.13 -15.89 10.62
C HIS A 80 -12.28 -14.49 11.21
N ASN A 81 -11.73 -13.46 10.55
CA ASN A 81 -11.69 -12.07 11.04
C ASN A 81 -10.98 -11.94 12.41
N LEU A 82 -10.01 -12.82 12.68
CA LEU A 82 -9.16 -12.75 13.86
C LEU A 82 -7.81 -12.07 13.52
N ASN A 83 -7.12 -11.59 14.55
CA ASN A 83 -5.77 -11.02 14.41
C ASN A 83 -4.78 -12.05 13.84
N ALA A 84 -3.81 -11.58 13.05
CA ALA A 84 -2.73 -12.43 12.57
C ALA A 84 -1.99 -13.10 13.74
N TYR A 85 -1.38 -14.25 13.49
CA TYR A 85 -0.78 -15.08 14.53
C TYR A 85 0.42 -14.40 15.21
N SER A 86 1.21 -13.64 14.45
CA SER A 86 2.39 -12.91 14.95
C SER A 86 2.36 -11.43 14.53
N SER A 87 3.05 -10.58 15.30
CA SER A 87 3.19 -9.15 14.98
C SER A 87 3.86 -8.92 13.61
N LEU A 88 4.83 -9.76 13.26
CA LEU A 88 5.46 -9.79 11.93
C LEU A 88 4.44 -10.12 10.83
N SER A 89 3.58 -11.10 11.06
CA SER A 89 2.50 -11.42 10.11
C SER A 89 1.52 -10.26 9.94
N SER A 90 1.16 -9.56 11.03
CA SER A 90 0.34 -8.34 10.96
C SER A 90 1.01 -7.23 10.15
N GLN A 91 2.31 -7.01 10.35
CA GLN A 91 3.09 -6.03 9.60
C GLN A 91 3.18 -6.40 8.10
N ASN A 92 3.42 -7.68 7.79
CA ASN A 92 3.42 -8.17 6.42
C ASN A 92 2.05 -7.98 5.75
N ALA A 93 0.96 -8.32 6.46
CA ALA A 93 -0.39 -8.09 5.97
C ALA A 93 -0.66 -6.59 5.72
N SER A 94 -0.18 -5.70 6.59
CA SER A 94 -0.28 -4.25 6.40
C SER A 94 0.43 -3.80 5.11
N VAL A 95 1.65 -4.28 4.85
CA VAL A 95 2.39 -3.98 3.61
C VAL A 95 1.69 -4.52 2.37
N PHE A 96 1.14 -5.74 2.45
CA PHE A 96 0.32 -6.30 1.38
C PHE A 96 -0.91 -5.43 1.09
N LEU A 97 -1.61 -4.96 2.13
CA LEU A 97 -2.78 -4.09 1.98
C LEU A 97 -2.41 -2.73 1.40
N ILE A 98 -1.27 -2.15 1.78
CA ILE A 98 -0.75 -0.92 1.16
C ILE A 98 -0.59 -1.12 -0.35
N ARG A 99 0.08 -2.21 -0.77
CA ARG A 99 0.23 -2.54 -2.20
C ARG A 99 -1.12 -2.69 -2.88
N GLN A 100 -1.97 -3.56 -2.33
CA GLN A 100 -3.28 -3.86 -2.89
C GLN A 100 -4.15 -2.61 -3.03
N SER A 101 -4.08 -1.68 -2.08
CA SER A 101 -4.83 -0.42 -2.11
C SER A 101 -4.42 0.47 -3.28
N ILE A 102 -3.12 0.59 -3.57
CA ILE A 102 -2.62 1.36 -4.72
C ILE A 102 -3.09 0.72 -6.03
N GLU A 103 -2.92 -0.61 -6.14
CA GLU A 103 -3.28 -1.35 -7.36
C GLU A 103 -4.78 -1.26 -7.64
N LEU A 104 -5.63 -1.43 -6.61
CA LEU A 104 -7.07 -1.29 -6.72
C LEU A 104 -7.51 0.14 -6.99
N LYS A 105 -6.89 1.14 -6.36
CA LYS A 105 -7.21 2.55 -6.61
C LYS A 105 -7.02 2.88 -8.09
N ILE A 106 -5.85 2.56 -8.65
CA ILE A 106 -5.57 2.78 -10.08
C ILE A 106 -6.58 2.03 -10.95
N LYS A 107 -6.85 0.76 -10.65
CA LYS A 107 -7.85 -0.05 -11.39
C LYS A 107 -9.23 0.60 -11.40
N ASN A 108 -9.70 0.98 -10.21
CA ASN A 108 -11.04 1.52 -10.00
C ASN A 108 -11.16 2.90 -10.64
N CYS A 109 -10.14 3.77 -10.55
CA CYS A 109 -10.12 5.07 -11.22
C CYS A 109 -10.27 4.93 -12.75
N LEU A 110 -9.70 3.87 -13.33
CA LEU A 110 -9.84 3.56 -14.75
C LEU A 110 -11.19 2.89 -15.11
N GLY A 111 -12.06 2.65 -14.12
CA GLY A 111 -13.34 1.98 -14.33
C GLY A 111 -13.21 0.52 -14.74
N ILE A 112 -12.06 -0.14 -14.54
CA ILE A 112 -11.84 -1.54 -14.91
C ILE A 112 -12.43 -2.43 -13.83
N ASP A 113 -13.45 -3.22 -14.16
CA ASP A 113 -13.98 -4.23 -13.25
C ASP A 113 -13.18 -5.53 -13.38
N VAL A 114 -13.27 -6.14 -14.56
CA VAL A 114 -12.58 -7.38 -14.92
C VAL A 114 -12.11 -7.34 -16.38
N ILE A 115 -11.00 -8.03 -16.65
CA ILE A 115 -10.50 -8.27 -18.01
C ILE A 115 -10.65 -9.77 -18.28
N LEU A 116 -11.38 -10.11 -19.32
CA LEU A 116 -11.59 -11.49 -19.76
C LEU A 116 -10.80 -11.75 -21.02
N ASP A 117 -10.30 -12.98 -21.15
CA ASP A 117 -9.77 -13.48 -22.41
C ASP A 117 -10.87 -13.97 -23.36
N SER A 118 -10.43 -14.46 -24.52
CA SER A 118 -11.29 -15.02 -25.55
C SER A 118 -12.16 -16.19 -25.11
N HIS A 119 -11.79 -16.87 -24.03
CA HIS A 119 -12.51 -18.01 -23.45
C HIS A 119 -13.37 -17.59 -22.26
N GLY A 120 -13.38 -16.31 -21.89
CA GLY A 120 -14.13 -15.79 -20.74
C GLY A 120 -13.43 -15.97 -19.39
N TYR A 121 -12.14 -16.33 -19.35
CA TYR A 121 -11.40 -16.43 -18.11
C TYR A 121 -10.81 -15.08 -17.68
N MET A 122 -10.81 -14.83 -16.37
CA MET A 122 -10.22 -13.62 -15.81
C MET A 122 -8.71 -13.60 -16.00
N LYS A 123 -8.19 -12.55 -16.64
CA LYS A 123 -6.75 -12.33 -16.78
C LYS A 123 -6.23 -11.50 -15.62
N LYS A 124 -5.12 -11.95 -15.03
CA LYS A 124 -4.41 -11.20 -14.00
C LYS A 124 -3.89 -9.90 -14.60
N MET A 125 -4.20 -8.81 -13.93
CA MET A 125 -3.77 -7.47 -14.30
C MET A 125 -2.35 -7.19 -13.79
N THR A 126 -1.53 -6.48 -14.58
CA THR A 126 -0.20 -6.02 -14.18
C THR A 126 -0.28 -4.58 -13.68
N ALA A 127 -0.59 -4.42 -12.38
CA ALA A 127 -0.84 -3.11 -11.79
C ALA A 127 0.33 -2.11 -11.93
N ASP A 128 1.57 -2.60 -11.91
CA ASP A 128 2.77 -1.82 -12.22
C ASP A 128 2.68 -1.04 -13.53
N LYS A 129 2.17 -1.71 -14.57
CA LYS A 129 2.06 -1.15 -15.91
C LYS A 129 0.91 -0.15 -15.97
N LEU A 130 -0.18 -0.38 -15.25
CA LEU A 130 -1.27 0.60 -15.17
C LEU A 130 -0.85 1.89 -14.46
N ILE A 131 0.02 1.81 -13.45
CA ILE A 131 0.65 3.01 -12.88
C ILE A 131 1.41 3.76 -13.99
N ASP A 132 2.12 3.06 -14.89
CA ASP A 132 2.77 3.72 -16.02
C ASP A 132 1.80 4.40 -16.98
N PHE A 133 0.66 3.77 -17.28
CA PHE A 133 -0.39 4.32 -18.14
C PHE A 133 -0.93 5.64 -17.58
N VAL A 134 -1.42 5.63 -16.33
CA VAL A 134 -2.04 6.82 -15.71
C VAL A 134 -1.07 8.00 -15.64
N TYR A 135 0.20 7.78 -15.31
CA TYR A 135 1.18 8.87 -15.21
C TYR A 135 1.80 9.32 -16.54
N LYS A 136 1.58 8.60 -17.65
CA LYS A 136 2.07 9.00 -18.99
C LYS A 136 0.98 9.65 -19.84
N ASN A 137 -0.28 9.48 -19.46
CA ASN A 137 -1.41 9.99 -20.20
C ASN A 137 -1.67 11.45 -19.80
N GLU A 138 -1.63 12.37 -20.76
CA GLU A 138 -1.80 13.81 -20.52
C GLU A 138 -3.24 14.21 -20.16
N HIS A 139 -4.20 13.35 -20.46
CA HIS A 139 -5.63 13.52 -20.13
C HIS A 139 -5.98 13.00 -18.75
N ILE A 140 -5.03 12.43 -18.00
CA ILE A 140 -5.24 11.92 -16.66
C ILE A 140 -4.37 12.69 -15.66
N LYS A 141 -5.02 13.40 -14.73
CA LYS A 141 -4.34 14.07 -13.62
C LYS A 141 -4.47 13.23 -12.35
N ILE A 142 -3.36 13.11 -11.64
CA ILE A 142 -3.27 12.40 -10.37
C ILE A 142 -3.05 13.45 -9.28
N PRO A 143 -3.54 13.27 -8.04
CA PRO A 143 -3.17 14.12 -6.90
C PRO A 143 -1.66 14.26 -6.75
N GLU A 144 -1.19 15.24 -5.96
CA GLU A 144 0.23 15.63 -5.80
C GLU A 144 1.15 14.56 -5.18
N ILE A 145 1.19 13.37 -5.77
CA ILE A 145 2.10 12.28 -5.46
C ILE A 145 2.82 11.96 -6.75
N GLY A 146 4.15 12.06 -6.74
CA GLY A 146 4.94 11.78 -7.93
C GLY A 146 4.90 10.29 -8.30
N LYS A 147 4.91 10.00 -9.60
CA LYS A 147 5.05 8.63 -10.16
C LYS A 147 6.15 7.83 -9.51
N SER A 148 7.30 8.47 -9.33
CA SER A 148 8.50 7.88 -8.75
C SER A 148 8.28 7.42 -7.32
N ILE A 149 7.43 8.12 -6.56
CA ILE A 149 7.10 7.78 -5.17
C ILE A 149 6.20 6.55 -5.13
N ILE A 150 5.12 6.52 -5.93
CA ILE A 150 4.23 5.35 -6.01
C ILE A 150 5.02 4.11 -6.45
N LYS A 151 5.87 4.23 -7.47
CA LYS A 151 6.73 3.12 -7.92
C LYS A 151 7.73 2.67 -6.86
N LYS A 152 8.28 3.59 -6.06
CA LYS A 152 9.17 3.24 -4.94
C LYS A 152 8.42 2.46 -3.87
N ILE A 153 7.23 2.90 -3.47
CA ILE A 153 6.40 2.19 -2.48
C ILE A 153 6.03 0.81 -3.02
N HIS A 154 5.55 0.74 -4.27
CA HIS A 154 5.18 -0.52 -4.89
C HIS A 154 6.35 -1.50 -4.98
N SER A 155 7.52 -1.04 -5.44
CA SER A 155 8.75 -1.86 -5.45
C SER A 155 9.16 -2.30 -4.05
N TRP A 156 9.11 -1.40 -3.06
CA TRP A 156 9.39 -1.71 -1.66
C TRP A 156 8.47 -2.81 -1.11
N THR A 157 7.16 -2.74 -1.38
CA THR A 157 6.22 -3.79 -0.94
C THR A 157 6.55 -5.16 -1.54
N GLN A 158 7.03 -5.22 -2.80
CA GLN A 158 7.43 -6.47 -3.47
C GLN A 158 8.52 -7.19 -2.68
N PHE A 159 9.54 -6.45 -2.23
CA PHE A 159 10.64 -7.02 -1.44
C PHE A 159 10.17 -7.56 -0.09
N PHE A 160 9.23 -6.87 0.57
CA PHE A 160 8.66 -7.33 1.84
C PHE A 160 7.85 -8.61 1.67
N ILE A 161 6.93 -8.61 0.70
CA ILE A 161 5.97 -9.71 0.50
C ILE A 161 6.68 -10.98 0.01
N HIS A 162 7.61 -10.85 -0.95
CA HIS A 162 8.25 -12.02 -1.57
C HIS A 162 9.58 -12.40 -0.92
N GLY A 163 10.28 -11.44 -0.29
CA GLY A 163 11.50 -11.73 0.45
C GLY A 163 11.22 -12.34 1.83
N GLY A 164 10.03 -12.08 2.40
CA GLY A 164 9.70 -12.48 3.77
C GLY A 164 10.54 -11.74 4.82
N PHE A 165 11.11 -10.60 4.45
CA PHE A 165 11.91 -9.75 5.33
C PHE A 165 11.12 -8.53 5.75
N ILE A 166 11.07 -8.27 7.05
CA ILE A 166 10.48 -7.09 7.64
C ILE A 166 11.61 -6.31 8.30
N LEU A 167 12.17 -5.38 7.56
CA LEU A 167 13.16 -4.43 8.06
C LEU A 167 12.49 -3.06 8.13
N ASN A 168 12.87 -2.19 9.08
CA ASN A 168 12.41 -0.80 9.07
C ASN A 168 10.88 -0.65 9.12
N VAL A 169 10.22 -1.21 10.14
CA VAL A 169 8.75 -1.18 10.30
C VAL A 169 8.16 0.25 10.26
N TRP A 170 8.94 1.27 10.59
CA TRP A 170 8.57 2.69 10.45
C TRP A 170 8.22 3.09 9.01
N GLN A 171 8.72 2.37 7.99
CA GLN A 171 8.41 2.65 6.58
C GLN A 171 6.94 2.38 6.25
N ILE A 172 6.26 1.52 7.01
CA ILE A 172 4.82 1.26 6.88
C ILE A 172 4.03 2.56 7.12
N ASP A 173 4.29 3.25 8.24
CA ASP A 173 3.64 4.52 8.59
C ASP A 173 3.92 5.60 7.54
N ILE A 174 5.18 5.74 7.12
CA ILE A 174 5.56 6.71 6.08
C ILE A 174 4.86 6.42 4.76
N ALA A 175 4.78 5.16 4.33
CA ALA A 175 4.09 4.78 3.11
C ALA A 175 2.59 5.10 3.19
N GLN A 176 1.95 4.81 4.32
CA GLN A 176 0.53 5.14 4.56
C GLN A 176 0.27 6.65 4.49
N GLU A 177 1.10 7.46 5.15
CA GLU A 177 0.97 8.93 5.12
C GLU A 177 1.15 9.49 3.70
N ILE A 178 2.13 8.97 2.95
CA ILE A 178 2.41 9.43 1.59
C ILE A 178 1.26 9.12 0.63
N ILE A 179 0.64 7.93 0.73
CA ILE A 179 -0.45 7.55 -0.18
C ILE A 179 -1.82 8.02 0.29
N ARG A 180 -1.93 8.48 1.55
CA ARG A 180 -3.18 8.97 2.16
C ARG A 180 -3.98 9.93 1.26
N PRO A 181 -3.36 10.88 0.52
CA PRO A 181 -4.10 11.75 -0.39
C PRO A 181 -4.96 11.00 -1.41
N LEU A 182 -4.51 9.83 -1.93
CA LEU A 182 -5.29 9.03 -2.91
C LEU A 182 -6.60 8.46 -2.34
N PHE A 183 -6.74 8.42 -1.02
CA PHE A 183 -7.85 7.78 -0.32
C PHE A 183 -8.67 8.79 0.49
N MET A 184 -8.49 10.09 0.25
CA MET A 184 -9.32 11.11 0.86
C MET A 184 -10.75 11.01 0.29
N HIS A 185 -11.71 10.96 1.20
CA HIS A 185 -13.13 11.00 0.86
C HIS A 185 -13.59 12.47 0.77
N GLY A 186 -14.63 12.72 -0.04
CA GLY A 186 -15.35 13.99 -0.05
C GLY A 186 -16.21 14.14 1.22
N GLU A 187 -17.18 15.06 1.19
CA GLU A 187 -18.05 15.39 2.34
C GLU A 187 -18.82 14.18 2.91
N THR A 188 -18.98 13.11 2.14
CA THR A 188 -19.51 11.81 2.57
C THR A 188 -18.53 10.67 2.24
N GLN A 189 -18.61 9.55 2.98
CA GLN A 189 -17.84 8.33 2.67
C GLN A 189 -18.08 7.76 1.26
N LYS A 190 -19.15 8.20 0.59
CA LYS A 190 -19.50 7.78 -0.78
C LYS A 190 -19.07 8.78 -1.86
N THR A 191 -18.67 9.98 -1.46
CA THR A 191 -18.23 11.03 -2.39
C THR A 191 -16.71 11.03 -2.52
N ILE A 192 -16.27 11.26 -3.75
CA ILE A 192 -14.88 11.30 -4.17
C ILE A 192 -14.32 12.70 -3.82
N SER A 193 -13.16 12.79 -3.15
CA SER A 193 -12.56 14.09 -2.77
C SER A 193 -11.92 14.77 -3.96
N ILE A 194 -12.24 16.02 -4.27
CA ILE A 194 -11.55 16.79 -5.32
C ILE A 194 -10.03 16.88 -5.12
N TYR A 195 -9.56 16.79 -3.87
CA TYR A 195 -8.13 16.88 -3.53
C TYR A 195 -7.41 15.53 -3.61
N GLY A 196 -8.15 14.43 -3.56
CA GLY A 196 -7.60 13.07 -3.49
C GLY A 196 -7.86 12.21 -4.71
N SER A 197 -8.45 12.79 -5.75
CA SER A 197 -9.01 12.01 -6.86
C SER A 197 -8.19 12.12 -8.12
N ILE A 198 -8.14 11.00 -8.83
CA ILE A 198 -7.69 11.00 -10.21
C ILE A 198 -8.79 11.68 -11.02
N VAL A 199 -8.37 12.60 -11.89
CA VAL A 199 -9.22 13.34 -12.80
C VAL A 199 -8.92 12.85 -14.21
N ILE A 200 -9.95 12.51 -14.98
CA ILE A 200 -9.83 12.11 -16.38
C ILE A 200 -10.62 13.11 -17.21
N ASP A 201 -9.99 13.68 -18.25
CA ASP A 201 -10.66 14.57 -19.20
C ASP A 201 -11.92 13.89 -19.77
N LYS A 202 -13.04 14.59 -19.68
CA LYS A 202 -14.34 14.05 -20.06
C LYS A 202 -14.42 13.67 -21.53
N VAL A 203 -13.93 14.53 -22.43
CA VAL A 203 -14.00 14.28 -23.88
C VAL A 203 -13.18 13.04 -24.20
N TYR A 204 -11.95 12.98 -23.71
CA TYR A 204 -11.06 11.83 -23.85
C TYR A 204 -11.68 10.55 -23.30
N TYR A 205 -12.30 10.60 -22.11
CA TYR A 205 -12.95 9.44 -21.48
C TYR A 205 -14.08 8.86 -22.34
N GLU A 206 -14.89 9.74 -22.94
CA GLU A 206 -16.05 9.35 -23.74
C GLU A 206 -15.68 8.89 -25.16
N THR A 207 -14.56 9.35 -25.72
CA THR A 207 -14.20 9.09 -27.13
C THR A 207 -13.05 8.10 -27.33
N GLU A 208 -11.95 8.25 -26.59
CA GLU A 208 -10.65 7.64 -26.94
C GLU A 208 -10.16 6.65 -25.88
N PHE A 209 -10.46 6.92 -24.61
CA PHE A 209 -9.93 6.20 -23.45
C PHE A 209 -10.03 4.68 -23.57
N ARG A 210 -11.20 4.16 -23.97
CA ARG A 210 -11.42 2.70 -24.05
C ARG A 210 -10.50 2.04 -25.07
N ASN A 211 -10.29 2.69 -26.22
CA ASN A 211 -9.47 2.16 -27.29
C ASN A 211 -7.98 2.24 -26.92
N GLU A 212 -7.56 3.34 -26.31
CA GLU A 212 -6.18 3.50 -25.85
C GLU A 212 -5.85 2.53 -24.71
N LEU A 213 -6.74 2.38 -23.73
CA LEU A 213 -6.58 1.41 -22.65
C LEU A 213 -6.47 -0.01 -23.20
N LYS A 214 -7.33 -0.39 -24.16
CA LYS A 214 -7.24 -1.71 -24.81
C LYS A 214 -5.91 -1.90 -25.51
N ARG A 215 -5.45 -0.90 -26.27
CA ARG A 215 -4.15 -0.93 -26.96
C ARG A 215 -3.00 -1.08 -25.96
N PHE A 216 -3.01 -0.29 -24.89
CA PHE A 216 -2.03 -0.36 -23.82
C PHE A 216 -1.96 -1.76 -23.19
N LEU A 217 -3.12 -2.36 -22.88
CA LEU A 217 -3.18 -3.70 -22.30
C LEU A 217 -2.59 -4.77 -23.24
N ILE A 218 -2.83 -4.67 -24.54
CA ILE A 218 -2.27 -5.60 -25.53
C ILE A 218 -0.75 -5.40 -25.63
N GLU A 219 -0.31 -4.18 -25.95
CA GLU A 219 1.07 -3.87 -26.30
C GLU A 219 2.00 -3.89 -25.08
N SER A 220 1.60 -3.19 -24.02
CA SER A 220 2.44 -3.02 -22.84
C SER A 220 2.26 -4.16 -21.85
N CYS A 221 1.03 -4.69 -21.68
CA CYS A 221 0.77 -5.77 -20.72
C CYS A 221 0.83 -7.18 -21.31
N SER A 222 1.13 -7.32 -22.61
CA SER A 222 1.25 -8.61 -23.31
C SER A 222 -0.04 -9.43 -23.24
N MET A 223 -1.19 -8.76 -23.33
CA MET A 223 -2.50 -9.42 -23.38
C MET A 223 -2.87 -9.80 -24.82
N GLU A 224 -3.77 -10.79 -24.96
CA GLU A 224 -4.27 -11.24 -26.26
C GLU A 224 -5.11 -10.14 -26.95
N PRO A 225 -5.14 -10.06 -28.29
CA PRO A 225 -5.84 -8.97 -29.00
C PRO A 225 -7.36 -8.94 -28.77
N ASP A 226 -7.95 -10.09 -28.48
CA ASP A 226 -9.38 -10.34 -28.33
C ASP A 226 -9.88 -10.25 -26.88
N ILE A 227 -9.09 -9.65 -25.97
CA ILE A 227 -9.57 -9.35 -24.62
C ILE A 227 -10.85 -8.53 -24.61
N GLN A 228 -11.69 -8.82 -23.62
CA GLN A 228 -12.86 -8.04 -23.26
C GLN A 228 -12.61 -7.30 -21.94
N ILE A 229 -12.77 -5.97 -21.97
CA ILE A 229 -12.70 -5.12 -20.78
C ILE A 229 -14.13 -4.88 -20.32
N ILE A 230 -14.49 -5.41 -19.15
CA ILE A 230 -15.74 -5.10 -18.47
C ILE A 230 -15.52 -3.86 -17.62
N GLN A 231 -16.29 -2.82 -17.90
CA GLN A 231 -16.19 -1.54 -17.21
C GLN A 231 -17.31 -1.37 -16.17
N LYS A 232 -16.97 -0.64 -15.10
CA LYS A 232 -17.89 -0.12 -14.09
C LYS A 232 -17.70 1.39 -13.96
N ASN A 233 -18.55 2.04 -13.18
CA ASN A 233 -18.38 3.45 -12.87
C ASN A 233 -16.96 3.70 -12.29
N PRO A 234 -16.19 4.62 -12.87
CA PRO A 234 -14.83 4.88 -12.42
C PRO A 234 -14.83 5.56 -11.04
N GLU A 235 -13.83 5.24 -10.22
CA GLU A 235 -13.51 5.94 -8.97
C GLU A 235 -12.65 7.18 -9.26
N ALA A 236 -13.05 7.96 -10.27
CA ALA A 236 -12.36 9.14 -10.76
C ALA A 236 -13.36 10.26 -11.05
N ILE A 237 -12.89 11.50 -11.06
CA ILE A 237 -13.66 12.66 -11.52
C ILE A 237 -13.54 12.70 -13.04
N ILE A 238 -14.67 12.75 -13.73
CA ILE A 238 -14.74 12.90 -15.19
C ILE A 238 -15.19 14.32 -15.48
N GLU A 239 -14.25 15.20 -15.86
CA GLU A 239 -14.49 16.64 -16.09
C GLU A 239 -13.74 17.18 -17.31
#